data_AF-A0A965QIP9-F1
#
_entry.id   AF-A0A965QIP9-F1
#
_cell.length_a   1.000
_cell.length_b   1.000
_cell.length_c   1.000
_cell.angle_alpha   90.00
_cell.angle_beta   90.00
_cell.angle_gamma   90.00
#
_symmetry.space_group_name_H-M   'P 1'
#
loop_
_entity.id
_entity.type
_entity.pdbx_description
1 polymer ?
#
loop_
_entity_poly.entity_id
_entity_poly.type
_entity_poly.pdbx_seq_one_letter_code
_entity_poly.pdbx_strand_id
1 'polypeptide(L)' 'LVHKTGKGIAGVFPLSIAETKVKQVNDFSKQHGFPLLTTLERE' A
#
# COMPACT_ATOMS: atom_id res chain seq x y z
N LEU A 1 -8.85 9.26 -6.35
CA LEU A 1 -7.53 9.93 -6.29
C LEU A 1 -6.52 9.09 -7.04
N VAL A 2 -6.09 7.93 -6.52
CA VAL A 2 -5.14 7.01 -7.19
C VAL A 2 -5.39 6.83 -8.69
N HIS A 3 -6.63 6.54 -9.10
CA HIS A 3 -6.97 6.35 -10.51
C HIS A 3 -6.70 7.57 -11.42
N LYS A 4 -6.79 8.80 -10.89
CA LYS A 4 -6.57 10.04 -11.65
C LYS A 4 -5.16 10.61 -11.47
N THR A 5 -4.52 10.37 -10.33
CA THR A 5 -3.24 10.99 -9.93
C THR A 5 -2.07 10.00 -9.93
N GLY A 6 -2.29 8.73 -10.22
CA GLY A 6 -1.28 7.67 -10.22
C GLY A 6 -0.86 7.18 -8.82
N LYS A 7 -1.12 7.95 -7.77
CA LYS A 7 -0.84 7.59 -6.36
C LYS A 7 -1.80 8.27 -5.39
N GLY A 8 -1.85 7.78 -4.15
CA GLY A 8 -2.66 8.36 -3.08
C GLY A 8 -2.32 7.76 -1.73
N ILE A 9 -2.60 8.52 -0.66
CA ILE A 9 -2.39 8.08 0.72
C ILE A 9 -3.47 7.05 1.07
N ALA A 10 -3.04 5.83 1.41
CA ALA A 10 -3.94 4.77 1.87
C ALA A 10 -4.30 4.91 3.37
N GLY A 11 -3.40 5.49 4.16
CA GLY A 11 -3.59 5.79 5.59
C GLY A 11 -2.27 6.15 6.27
N VAL A 12 -2.36 6.75 7.45
CA VAL A 12 -1.20 7.10 8.30
C VAL A 12 -1.21 6.19 9.52
N PHE A 13 -0.07 5.54 9.77
CA PHE A 13 0.07 4.56 10.84
C PHE A 13 1.46 4.65 11.48
N PRO A 14 1.61 4.20 12.75
CA PRO A 14 2.91 3.89 13.31
C PRO A 14 3.68 2.90 12.43
N LEU A 15 5.02 3.01 12.41
CA LEU A 15 5.89 2.25 11.50
C LEU A 15 5.58 0.75 11.46
N SER A 16 5.48 0.10 12.63
CA SER A 16 5.22 -1.34 12.72
C SER A 16 3.90 -1.78 12.08
N ILE A 17 2.87 -0.95 12.21
CA ILE A 17 1.55 -1.20 11.61
C ILE A 17 1.61 -0.94 10.10
N ALA A 18 2.30 0.11 9.68
CA ALA A 18 2.46 0.46 8.29
C ALA A 18 3.20 -0.65 7.51
N GLU A 19 4.32 -1.15 8.05
CA GLU A 19 5.09 -2.28 7.50
C GLU A 19 4.23 -3.52 7.30
N THR A 20 3.47 -3.88 8.33
CA THR A 20 2.58 -5.04 8.29
C THR A 20 1.51 -4.87 7.20
N LYS A 21 0.87 -3.69 7.12
CA LYS A 21 -0.18 -3.42 6.14
C LYS A 21 0.34 -3.42 4.70
N VAL A 22 1.49 -2.80 4.45
CA VAL A 22 2.10 -2.78 3.11
C VAL A 22 2.41 -4.19 2.64
N LYS A 23 2.99 -5.02 3.50
CA LYS A 23 3.25 -6.42 3.17
C LYS A 23 1.96 -7.18 2.86
N GLN A 24 0.95 -7.07 3.73
CA GLN A 24 -0.33 -7.77 3.56
C GLN A 24 -1.02 -7.42 2.24
N VAL A 25 -1.11 -6.13 1.89
CA VAL A 25 -1.80 -5.68 0.67
C VAL A 25 -1.05 -6.12 -0.59
N ASN A 26 0.28 -5.97 -0.61
CA ASN A 26 1.09 -6.39 -1.75
C ASN A 26 1.03 -7.92 -1.96
N ASP A 27 1.09 -8.70 -0.88
CA ASP A 27 0.98 -10.16 -0.95
C ASP A 27 -0.41 -10.59 -1.46
N PHE A 28 -1.48 -9.97 -0.94
CA PHE A 28 -2.84 -10.24 -1.39
C PHE A 28 -3.03 -9.92 -2.88
N SER A 29 -2.52 -8.77 -3.35
CA SER A 29 -2.59 -8.39 -4.76
C SER A 29 -1.89 -9.40 -5.65
N LYS A 30 -0.66 -9.80 -5.29
CA LYS A 30 0.12 -10.78 -6.04
C LYS A 30 -0.57 -12.14 -6.11
N GLN A 31 -1.13 -12.61 -4.99
CA GLN A 31 -1.88 -13.88 -4.92
C GLN A 31 -3.09 -13.90 -5.85
N HIS A 32 -3.70 -12.75 -6.11
CA HIS A 32 -4.85 -12.61 -6.99
C HIS A 32 -4.47 -12.17 -8.41
N GLY A 33 -3.18 -12.11 -8.76
CA GLY A 33 -2.71 -11.75 -10.09
C GLY A 33 -2.86 -10.26 -10.44
N PHE A 34 -3.01 -9.38 -9.45
CA PHE A 34 -3.14 -7.95 -9.66
C PHE A 34 -1.80 -7.20 -9.48
N PRO A 35 -1.57 -6.11 -10.24
CA PRO A 35 -0.32 -5.35 -10.20
C PRO A 35 -0.30 -4.23 -9.15
N LEU A 36 -1.22 -4.23 -8.16
CA LEU A 36 -1.27 -3.17 -7.15
C LEU A 36 0.05 -3.13 -6.36
N LEU A 37 0.52 -1.90 -6.12
CA LEU A 37 1.71 -1.62 -5.33
C LEU A 37 1.38 -0.64 -4.21
N THR A 38 1.79 -0.98 -2.99
CA THR A 38 1.76 -0.11 -1.82
C THR A 38 3.17 0.03 -1.24
N THR A 39 3.50 1.23 -0.77
CA THR A 39 4.83 1.59 -0.25
C THR A 39 4.70 2.42 1.04
N LEU A 40 5.81 2.55 1.75
CA LEU A 40 5.92 3.35 2.97
C LEU A 40 6.63 4.67 2.67
N GLU A 41 6.09 5.76 3.18
CA GLU A 41 6.72 7.09 3.18
C GLU A 41 6.62 7.65 4.61
N ARG A 42 7.66 8.37 5.06
CA ARG A 42 7.56 9.17 6.29
C ARG A 42 6.76 10.43 5.99
N GLU A 43 5.99 10.90 6.96
CA GLU A 43 5.44 12.27 6.92
C GLU A 43 6.55 13.31 6.88
#